data_AF-A0A379C7E2-F1
#
_entry.id   AF-A0A379C7E2-F1
#
_cell.length_a   1.000
_cell.length_b   1.000
_cell.length_c   1.000
_cell.angle_alpha   90.00
_cell.angle_beta   90.00
_cell.angle_gamma   90.00
#
_symmetry.space_group_name_H-M   'P 1'
#
loop_
_entity.id
_entity.type
_entity.pdbx_description
1 polymer ?
#
loop_
_entity_poly.entity_id
_entity_poly.type
_entity_poly.pdbx_seq_one_letter_code
_entity_poly.pdbx_strand_id
1 'polypeptide(L)'
;MQIKLIKSQTTLKHSSDNSLLETLEKNGFYPRYQCRMGFCGACKVTLKSGRVSYKQPPLAMIQSHEILTCCCQVEQDLEIEF
;
A
#
# COMPACT_ATOMS: atom_id res chain seq x y z
N MET A 1 -6.97 -6.74 -8.66
CA MET A 1 -5.81 -6.04 -9.26
C MET A 1 -4.53 -6.76 -8.87
N GLN A 2 -3.42 -6.46 -9.54
CA GLN A 2 -2.11 -7.04 -9.29
C GLN A 2 -1.21 -6.04 -8.57
N ILE A 3 -0.49 -6.52 -7.56
CA ILE A 3 0.48 -5.73 -6.78
C ILE A 3 1.84 -6.38 -6.97
N LYS A 4 2.73 -5.71 -7.68
CA LYS A 4 4.10 -6.16 -7.92
C LYS A 4 5.04 -5.54 -6.89
N LEU A 5 5.73 -6.40 -6.17
CA LEU A 5 6.75 -6.05 -5.19
C LEU A 5 8.11 -6.05 -5.87
N ILE A 6 8.71 -4.88 -6.00
CA ILE A 6 9.91 -4.71 -6.84
C ILE A 6 11.11 -5.45 -6.26
N LYS A 7 11.36 -5.33 -4.94
CA LYS A 7 12.53 -5.98 -4.31
C LYS A 7 12.47 -7.50 -4.33
N SER A 8 11.29 -8.10 -4.14
CA SER A 8 11.10 -9.54 -4.11
C SER A 8 10.69 -10.14 -5.46
N GLN A 9 10.53 -9.30 -6.50
CA GLN A 9 10.06 -9.71 -7.84
C GLN A 9 8.79 -10.59 -7.78
N THR A 10 7.92 -10.33 -6.82
CA THR A 10 6.72 -11.13 -6.54
C THR A 10 5.48 -10.33 -6.92
N THR A 11 4.51 -10.99 -7.56
CA THR A 11 3.20 -10.39 -7.88
C THR A 11 2.12 -11.02 -7.03
N LEU A 12 1.35 -10.18 -6.34
CA LEU A 12 0.25 -10.57 -5.47
C LEU A 12 -1.09 -10.19 -6.10
N LYS A 13 -2.11 -11.00 -5.84
CA LYS A 13 -3.49 -10.67 -6.21
C LYS A 13 -4.13 -9.91 -5.06
N HIS A 14 -4.68 -8.73 -5.35
CA HIS A 14 -5.38 -7.89 -4.38
C HIS A 14 -6.88 -7.81 -4.69
N SER A 15 -7.71 -7.99 -3.66
CA SER A 15 -9.16 -7.75 -3.65
C SER A 15 -9.47 -6.50 -2.84
N SER A 16 -10.48 -5.73 -3.26
CA SER A 16 -10.95 -4.52 -2.59
C SER A 16 -11.58 -4.77 -1.21
N ASP A 17 -11.83 -6.03 -0.83
CA ASP A 17 -12.44 -6.39 0.45
C ASP A 17 -11.50 -6.21 1.65
N ASN A 18 -10.19 -6.09 1.40
CA ASN A 18 -9.17 -5.91 2.43
C ASN A 18 -8.28 -4.72 2.07
N SER A 19 -7.58 -4.17 3.06
CA SER A 19 -6.53 -3.18 2.82
C SER A 19 -5.35 -3.77 2.03
N LEU A 20 -4.57 -2.90 1.41
CA LEU A 20 -3.32 -3.30 0.77
C LEU A 20 -2.34 -3.90 1.79
N LEU A 21 -2.28 -3.33 3.00
CA LEU A 21 -1.47 -3.85 4.11
C LEU A 21 -1.83 -5.30 4.44
N GLU A 22 -3.12 -5.62 4.63
CA GLU A 22 -3.55 -7.00 4.93
C GLU A 22 -3.24 -7.96 3.79
N THR A 23 -3.30 -7.49 2.54
CA THR A 23 -2.90 -8.30 1.38
C THR A 23 -1.41 -8.65 1.44
N LEU A 24 -0.56 -7.70 1.83
CA LEU A 24 0.88 -7.96 2.02
C LEU A 24 1.11 -8.94 3.16
N GLU A 25 0.49 -8.72 4.32
CA GLU A 25 0.64 -9.56 5.52
C GLU A 25 0.22 -11.01 5.26
N LYS A 26 -0.93 -11.22 4.60
CA LYS A 26 -1.43 -12.56 4.22
C LYS A 26 -0.47 -13.32 3.28
N ASN A 27 0.36 -12.61 2.54
CA ASN A 27 1.37 -13.19 1.64
C ASN A 27 2.79 -13.19 2.23
N GLY A 28 2.93 -12.92 3.54
CA GLY A 28 4.21 -12.98 4.25
C GLY A 28 5.08 -11.74 4.11
N PHE A 29 4.54 -10.63 3.61
CA PHE A 29 5.26 -9.36 3.48
C PHE A 29 4.80 -8.35 4.54
N TYR A 30 5.75 -7.88 5.35
CA TYR A 30 5.48 -7.02 6.50
C TYR A 30 6.21 -5.68 6.35
N PRO A 31 5.68 -4.71 5.57
CA PRO A 31 6.18 -3.35 5.64
C PRO A 31 6.02 -2.82 7.07
N ARG A 32 6.77 -1.79 7.45
CA ARG A 32 6.57 -1.14 8.76
C ARG A 32 5.11 -0.68 8.88
N TYR A 33 4.49 -0.79 10.04
CA TYR A 33 3.15 -0.24 10.29
C TYR A 33 2.97 0.01 11.80
N GLN A 34 1.97 0.82 12.16
CA GLN A 34 1.63 1.06 13.57
C GLN A 34 0.12 1.27 13.76
N CYS A 35 -0.45 2.36 13.23
CA CYS A 35 -1.82 2.77 13.60
C CYS A 35 -2.95 2.13 12.76
N ARG A 36 -2.66 1.61 11.56
CA ARG A 36 -3.62 1.09 10.57
C ARG A 36 -4.74 2.05 10.12
N MET A 37 -4.70 3.32 10.52
CA MET A 37 -5.75 4.32 10.24
C MET A 37 -5.27 5.51 9.40
N GLY A 38 -4.05 5.46 8.84
CA GLY A 38 -3.50 6.57 8.06
C GLY A 38 -3.04 7.80 8.87
N PHE A 39 -2.88 7.64 10.20
CA PHE A 39 -2.49 8.75 11.09
C PHE A 39 -0.97 8.87 11.29
N CYS A 40 -0.27 7.74 11.48
CA CYS A 40 1.15 7.75 11.84
C CYS A 40 2.13 7.74 10.65
N GLY A 41 1.67 7.39 9.44
CA GLY A 41 2.54 7.25 8.26
C GLY A 41 3.52 6.07 8.27
N ALA A 42 3.52 5.22 9.30
CA ALA A 42 4.48 4.12 9.42
C ALA A 42 4.38 3.09 8.28
N CYS A 43 3.17 2.90 7.74
CA CYS A 43 2.87 2.02 6.60
C CYS A 43 3.13 2.64 5.23
N LYS A 44 3.98 3.65 5.16
CA LYS A 44 4.36 4.27 3.90
C LYS A 44 5.24 3.33 3.09
N VAL A 45 4.93 3.22 1.80
CA VAL A 45 5.73 2.51 0.81
C VAL A 45 5.89 3.39 -0.42
N THR A 46 6.94 3.17 -1.21
CA THR A 46 7.17 3.93 -2.44
C THR A 46 6.32 3.33 -3.56
N LEU A 47 5.53 4.17 -4.23
CA LEU A 47 4.78 3.84 -5.44
C LEU A 47 5.64 4.17 -6.67
N LYS A 48 6.06 3.16 -7.42
CA LYS A 48 6.81 3.35 -8.68
C LYS A 48 5.91 3.46 -9.90
N SER A 49 4.82 2.70 -9.90
CA SER A 49 3.81 2.71 -10.95
C SER A 49 2.46 2.32 -10.38
N GLY A 50 1.39 2.78 -11.01
CA GLY A 50 0.03 2.55 -10.55
C GLY A 50 -0.61 3.79 -9.94
N ARG A 51 -1.81 3.61 -9.40
CA ARG A 51 -2.65 4.68 -8.87
C ARG A 51 -3.46 4.14 -7.70
N VAL A 52 -3.49 4.93 -6.66
CA VAL A 52 -4.37 4.71 -5.51
C VAL A 52 -5.20 5.96 -5.28
N SER A 53 -6.32 5.80 -4.60
CA SER A 53 -7.13 6.87 -4.06
C SER A 53 -7.24 6.73 -2.54
N TYR A 54 -7.82 7.73 -1.91
CA TYR A 54 -8.14 7.69 -0.48
C TYR A 54 -9.57 8.19 -0.30
N LYS A 55 -10.41 7.39 0.36
CA LYS A 55 -11.77 7.80 0.72
C LYS A 55 -11.77 9.07 1.57
N GLN A 56 -10.79 9.18 2.47
CA GLN A 56 -10.50 10.38 3.23
C GLN A 56 -8.98 10.62 3.18
N PRO A 57 -8.52 11.86 2.96
CA PRO A 57 -7.10 12.17 2.95
C PRO A 57 -6.43 11.70 4.26
N PRO A 58 -5.28 11.02 4.19
CA PRO A 58 -4.56 10.62 5.39
C PRO A 58 -4.03 11.85 6.14
N LEU A 59 -3.99 11.77 7.47
CA LEU A 59 -3.41 12.83 8.30
C LEU A 59 -1.88 12.83 8.26
N ALA A 60 -1.27 11.68 7.95
CA ALA A 60 0.17 11.59 7.77
C ALA A 60 0.61 12.32 6.50
N MET A 61 1.66 13.15 6.62
CA MET A 61 2.31 13.74 5.46
C MET A 61 3.05 12.66 4.67
N ILE A 62 2.66 12.49 3.41
CA ILE A 62 3.29 11.58 2.45
C ILE A 62 3.68 12.34 1.19
N GLN A 63 4.75 11.90 0.53
CA GLN A 63 5.17 12.46 -0.75
C GLN A 63 4.26 11.95 -1.88
N SER A 64 4.27 12.62 -3.03
CA SER A 64 3.43 12.25 -4.19
C SER A 64 3.73 10.85 -4.74
N HIS A 65 4.93 10.32 -4.48
CA HIS A 65 5.34 8.96 -4.86
C HIS A 65 5.29 7.98 -3.67
N GLU A 66 4.66 8.35 -2.55
CA GLU A 66 4.46 7.49 -1.40
C GLU A 66 2.97 7.21 -1.21
N ILE A 67 2.65 6.03 -0.71
CA ILE A 67 1.28 5.64 -0.38
C ILE A 67 1.22 4.97 1.00
N LEU A 68 0.07 5.03 1.65
CA LEU A 68 -0.17 4.34 2.92
C LEU A 68 -0.95 3.05 2.69
N THR A 69 -0.29 1.91 2.84
CA THR A 69 -0.87 0.59 2.54
C THR A 69 -2.08 0.24 3.42
N CYS A 70 -2.22 0.85 4.61
CA CYS A 70 -3.33 0.56 5.50
C CYS A 70 -4.67 1.19 5.09
N CYS A 71 -4.67 2.28 4.30
CA CYS A 71 -5.89 3.05 4.02
C CYS A 71 -6.06 3.49 2.57
N CYS A 72 -5.08 3.21 1.70
CA CYS A 72 -5.23 3.48 0.28
C CYS A 72 -6.25 2.51 -0.36
N GLN A 73 -7.03 3.03 -1.31
CA GLN A 73 -7.84 2.23 -2.20
C GLN A 73 -7.09 2.06 -3.51
N VAL A 74 -6.88 0.82 -3.93
CA VAL A 74 -6.13 0.54 -5.14
C VAL A 74 -7.06 0.73 -6.34
N GLU A 75 -6.65 1.55 -7.32
CA GLU A 75 -7.47 1.88 -8.49
C GLU A 75 -6.98 1.18 -9.76
N GLN A 76 -5.72 0.76 -9.78
CA GLN A 76 -5.09 0.03 -10.87
C GLN A 76 -3.97 -0.87 -10.33
N ASP A 77 -3.37 -1.66 -11.20
CA ASP A 77 -2.21 -2.47 -10.85
C ASP A 77 -1.06 -1.59 -10.35
N LEU A 78 -0.39 -2.02 -9.28
CA LEU A 78 0.64 -1.24 -8.60
C LEU A 78 2.00 -1.92 -8.72
N GLU A 79 3.05 -1.10 -8.85
CA GLU A 79 4.42 -1.49 -8.56
C GLU A 79 4.92 -0.71 -7.34
N ILE A 80 5.25 -1.42 -6.27
CA ILE A 80 5.63 -0.81 -4.99
C ILE A 80 6.96 -1.33 -4.45
N GLU A 81 7.60 -0.51 -3.63
CA GLU A 81 8.89 -0.77 -3.00
C GLU A 81 8.86 -0.37 -1.51
N PHE A 82 9.31 -1.28 -0.65
CA PHE A 82 9.52 -1.08 0.79
C PHE A 82 10.71 -1.88 1.30
#